data_AF-V4AT31-F1
#
_entry.id   AF-V4AT31-F1
#
_cell.length_a   1.000
_cell.length_b   1.000
_cell.length_c   1.000
_cell.angle_alpha   90.00
_cell.angle_beta   90.00
_cell.angle_gamma   90.00
#
_symmetry.space_group_name_H-M   'P 1'
#
loop_
_entity.id
_entity.type
_entity.pdbx_description
1 polymer ?
#
loop_
_entity_poly.entity_id
_entity_poly.type
_entity_poly.pdbx_seq_one_letter_code
_entity_poly.pdbx_strand_id
1 'polypeptide(L)'
;PLWEIVVKAVFYGIVIILSLIGNTLVILVIFRHRWMRTTTNYYLVNLAVADLMVTVSCTWVHLVDDVTEGWVLGSFFCTFNSF
;
A
#
# COMPACT_ATOMS: atom_id res chain seq x y z
N PRO A 1 14.84 -13.60 -14.62
CA PRO A 1 16.08 -12.93 -15.11
C PRO A 1 16.17 -11.51 -14.52
N LEU A 2 17.37 -10.95 -14.35
CA LEU A 2 17.59 -9.70 -13.59
C LEU A 2 16.71 -8.52 -14.05
N TRP A 3 16.43 -8.41 -15.35
CA TRP A 3 15.62 -7.32 -15.89
C TRP A 3 14.16 -7.35 -15.41
N GLU A 4 13.57 -8.54 -15.20
CA GLU A 4 12.19 -8.66 -14.68
C GLU A 4 12.10 -8.14 -13.24
N ILE A 5 13.07 -8.51 -12.41
CA ILE A 5 13.13 -8.10 -10.99
C ILE A 5 13.28 -6.58 -10.90
N VAL A 6 14.16 -5.99 -11.70
CA VAL A 6 14.37 -4.53 -11.72
C VAL A 6 13.10 -3.79 -12.16
N VAL A 7 12.42 -4.25 -13.22
CA VAL A 7 11.18 -3.61 -13.70
C VAL A 7 10.07 -3.70 -12.65
N LYS A 8 9.87 -4.88 -12.05
CA LYS A 8 8.90 -5.10 -10.97
C LYS A 8 9.20 -4.21 -9.76
N ALA A 9 10.45 -4.21 -9.29
CA ALA A 9 10.86 -3.43 -8.13
C ALA A 9 10.66 -1.93 -8.33
N VAL A 10 11.00 -1.39 -9.51
CA VAL A 10 10.79 0.02 -9.85
C VAL A 10 9.29 0.35 -9.89
N PHE A 11 8.48 -0.49 -10.53
CA PHE A 11 7.05 -0.27 -10.63
C PHE A 11 6.36 -0.29 -9.26
N TYR A 12 6.60 -1.33 -8.46
CA TYR A 12 6.06 -1.44 -7.10
C TYR A 12 6.57 -0.33 -6.18
N GLY A 13 7.84 0.06 -6.29
CA GLY A 13 8.40 1.19 -5.55
C GLY A 13 7.67 2.50 -5.84
N ILE A 14 7.38 2.78 -7.12
CA ILE A 14 6.61 3.96 -7.53
C ILE A 14 5.19 3.90 -6.96
N VAL A 15 4.51 2.76 -7.08
CA VAL A 15 3.15 2.58 -6.57
C VAL A 15 3.09 2.80 -5.05
N ILE A 16 4.04 2.25 -4.30
CA ILE A 16 4.12 2.43 -2.84
C ILE A 16 4.30 3.91 -2.51
N ILE A 17 5.23 4.61 -3.16
CA ILE A 17 5.49 6.04 -2.89
C ILE A 17 4.25 6.88 -3.22
N LEU A 18 3.65 6.68 -4.38
CA LEU A 18 2.45 7.42 -4.80
C LEU A 18 1.26 7.15 -3.88
N SER A 19 1.04 5.89 -3.50
CA SER A 19 -0.02 5.49 -2.57
C SER A 19 0.17 6.13 -1.21
N LEU A 20 1.37 6.04 -0.64
CA LEU A 20 1.67 6.65 0.66
C LEU A 20 1.46 8.17 0.63
N ILE A 21 1.99 8.87 -0.38
CA ILE A 21 1.87 10.32 -0.48
C ILE A 21 0.42 10.72 -0.72
N GLY A 22 -0.24 10.10 -1.71
CA GLY A 22 -1.60 10.44 -2.11
C GLY A 22 -2.61 10.21 -0.98
N ASN A 23 -2.62 9.01 -0.39
CA ASN A 23 -3.58 8.65 0.64
C ASN A 23 -3.33 9.39 1.96
N THR A 24 -2.06 9.63 2.32
CA THR A 24 -1.74 10.47 3.49
C THR A 24 -2.19 11.90 3.29
N LEU A 25 -2.00 12.48 2.08
CA LEU A 25 -2.49 13.82 1.77
C LEU A 25 -4.02 13.90 1.85
N VAL A 26 -4.74 12.90 1.34
CA VAL A 26 -6.21 12.82 1.45
C VAL A 26 -6.64 12.86 2.92
N ILE A 27 -6.02 12.03 3.77
CA ILE A 27 -6.31 12.02 5.21
C ILE A 27 -5.98 13.38 5.84
N LEU A 28 -4.82 13.97 5.54
CA LEU A 28 -4.39 15.26 6.08
C LEU A 28 -5.33 16.41 5.68
N VAL A 29 -5.75 16.48 4.42
CA VAL A 29 -6.67 17.53 3.92
C VAL A 29 -8.01 17.45 4.64
N ILE A 30 -8.56 16.24 4.82
CA ILE A 30 -9.83 16.02 5.50
C ILE A 30 -9.71 16.31 7.01
N PHE A 31 -8.58 15.96 7.63
CA PHE A 31 -8.32 16.31 9.03
C PHE A 31 -8.15 17.81 9.24
N ARG A 32 -7.48 18.50 8.31
CA ARG A 32 -7.19 19.94 8.40
C ARG A 32 -8.44 20.79 8.23
N HIS A 33 -9.37 20.38 7.37
CA HIS A 33 -10.63 21.09 7.12
C HIS A 33 -11.80 20.44 7.86
N ARG A 34 -12.04 20.87 9.10
CA ARG A 34 -13.20 20.39 9.91
C ARG A 34 -14.56 20.58 9.24
N TRP A 35 -14.70 21.58 8.36
CA TRP A 35 -15.95 21.85 7.64
C TRP A 35 -16.25 20.79 6.55
N MET A 36 -15.23 20.05 6.10
CA MET A 36 -15.38 18.95 5.14
C MET A 36 -15.72 17.61 5.81
N ARG A 37 -16.06 17.56 7.10
CA ARG A 37 -16.42 16.30 7.79
C ARG A 37 -17.86 15.87 7.53
N THR A 38 -18.23 15.72 6.26
CA THR A 38 -19.51 15.17 5.79
C THR A 38 -19.39 13.67 5.48
N THR A 39 -20.51 12.96 5.41
CA THR A 39 -20.58 11.50 5.20
C THR A 39 -19.74 11.04 4.00
N THR A 40 -19.71 11.80 2.91
CA THR A 40 -18.90 11.52 1.71
C THR A 40 -17.40 11.54 1.99
N ASN A 41 -16.91 12.41 2.87
CA ASN A 41 -15.49 12.49 3.20
C ASN A 41 -15.04 11.34 4.12
N TYR A 42 -15.95 10.73 4.89
CA TYR A 42 -15.65 9.49 5.61
C TYR A 42 -15.38 8.32 4.66
N TYR A 43 -16.10 8.24 3.52
CA TYR A 43 -15.79 7.24 2.49
C TYR A 43 -14.39 7.44 1.90
N LEU A 44 -13.98 8.69 1.66
CA LEU A 44 -12.63 8.99 1.14
C LEU A 44 -11.54 8.63 2.15
N VAL A 45 -11.74 8.90 3.44
CA VAL A 45 -10.80 8.45 4.48
C VAL A 45 -10.76 6.94 4.57
N ASN A 46 -11.91 6.26 4.51
CA ASN A 46 -11.95 4.80 4.54
C ASN A 46 -11.21 4.18 3.34
N LEU A 47 -11.39 4.75 2.15
CA LEU A 47 -10.65 4.34 0.96
C LEU A 47 -9.14 4.54 1.16
N ALA A 48 -8.73 5.73 1.61
CA ALA A 48 -7.32 6.03 1.86
C ALA A 48 -6.70 5.10 2.91
N VAL A 49 -7.44 4.75 3.97
CA VAL A 49 -6.97 3.78 4.98
C VAL A 49 -6.84 2.38 4.39
N ALA A 50 -7.80 1.94 3.56
CA ALA A 50 -7.74 0.65 2.89
C ALA A 50 -6.54 0.58 1.93
N ASP A 51 -6.27 1.62 1.14
CA ASP A 51 -5.12 1.67 0.24
C ASP A 51 -3.79 1.64 0.99
N LEU A 52 -3.68 2.40 2.10
CA LEU A 52 -2.49 2.35 2.96
C LEU A 52 -2.28 0.96 3.55
N MET A 53 -3.36 0.30 3.99
CA MET A 53 -3.31 -1.05 4.52
C MET A 53 -2.83 -2.03 3.45
N VAL A 54 -3.43 -2.04 2.26
CA VAL A 54 -3.03 -2.89 1.12
C VAL A 54 -1.58 -2.65 0.70
N THR A 55 -1.15 -1.40 0.70
CA THR A 55 0.23 -1.04 0.32
C THR A 55 1.25 -1.64 1.29
N VAL A 56 0.95 -1.62 2.60
CA VAL A 56 1.84 -2.14 3.65
C VAL A 56 1.77 -3.65 3.79
N SER A 57 0.60 -4.27 3.59
CA SER A 57 0.41 -5.70 3.81
C SER A 57 0.60 -6.54 2.55
N CYS A 58 0.08 -6.12 1.40
CA CYS A 58 0.12 -6.93 0.18
C CYS A 58 1.27 -6.46 -0.73
N THR A 59 1.28 -5.18 -1.12
CA THR A 59 2.22 -4.67 -2.14
C THR A 59 3.67 -4.78 -1.68
N TRP A 60 3.96 -4.45 -0.41
CA TRP A 60 5.29 -4.63 0.17
C TRP A 60 5.73 -6.11 0.21
N VAL A 61 4.82 -7.00 0.59
CA VAL A 61 5.10 -8.45 0.68
C VAL A 61 5.41 -9.04 -0.69
N HIS A 62 4.66 -8.67 -1.72
CA HIS A 62 4.94 -9.09 -3.09
C HIS A 62 6.31 -8.61 -3.58
N LEU A 63 6.70 -7.37 -3.25
CA LEU A 63 8.03 -6.87 -3.60
C LEU A 63 9.14 -7.68 -2.91
N VAL A 64 8.96 -8.03 -1.63
CA VAL A 64 9.93 -8.86 -0.91
C VAL A 64 9.99 -10.27 -1.50
N ASP A 65 8.84 -10.89 -1.77
CA ASP A 65 8.78 -12.23 -2.37
C ASP A 65 9.41 -12.30 -3.77
N ASP A 66 9.24 -11.26 -4.59
CA ASP A 66 9.87 -11.16 -5.91
C ASP A 66 11.41 -10.95 -5.85
N VAL A 67 11.93 -10.38 -4.75
CA VAL A 67 13.37 -10.07 -4.59
C VAL A 67 14.14 -11.16 -3.86
N THR A 68 13.49 -11.87 -2.93
CA THR A 68 14.13 -12.90 -2.11
C THR A 68 13.89 -14.28 -2.72
N GLU A 69 14.93 -15.10 -2.82
CA GLU A 69 14.77 -16.50 -3.22
C GLU A 69 14.21 -17.33 -2.04
N GLY A 70 12.90 -17.26 -1.84
CA GLY A 70 12.15 -18.03 -0.84
C GLY A 70 11.35 -17.19 0.16
N TRP A 71 10.36 -17.81 0.79
CA TRP A 71 9.44 -17.13 1.71
C TRP A 71 10.08 -16.84 3.07
N VAL A 72 10.42 -15.57 3.32
CA VAL A 72 11.12 -15.11 4.54
C VAL A 72 10.23 -14.36 5.54
N LEU A 73 9.01 -13.98 5.15
CA LEU A 73 8.09 -13.14 5.96
C LEU A 73 7.29 -13.91 7.03
N GLY A 74 7.55 -15.21 7.18
CA GLY A 74 6.91 -16.08 8.18
C GLY A 74 5.46 -16.45 7.86
N SER A 75 4.88 -17.37 8.65
CA SER A 75 3.57 -17.98 8.34
C SER A 75 2.39 -16.99 8.34
N PHE A 76 2.47 -15.91 9.12
CA PHE A 76 1.38 -14.93 9.20
C PHE A 76 1.12 -14.26 7.85
N PHE A 77 2.16 -13.69 7.23
CA PHE A 77 2.04 -13.07 5.92
C PHE A 77 1.78 -14.08 4.81
N CYS A 78 2.16 -15.35 4.98
CA CYS A 78 1.90 -16.41 4.00
C CYS A 78 0.39 -16.70 3.94
N THR A 79 -0.23 -16.90 5.12
CA THR A 79 -1.67 -17.05 5.22
C THR A 79 -2.40 -15.79 4.78
N PHE A 80 -1.90 -14.61 5.14
CA PHE A 80 -2.53 -13.34 4.77
C PHE A 80 -2.48 -13.05 3.26
N ASN A 81 -1.39 -13.37 2.57
CA ASN A 81 -1.25 -13.16 1.12
C ASN A 81 -2.09 -14.17 0.31
N SER A 82 -2.44 -15.32 0.90
CA SER A 82 -3.29 -16.33 0.28
C SER A 82 -4.79 -15.98 0.28
N PHE A 83 -5.21 -14.93 1.00
CA PHE A 83 -6.59 -14.42 1.00
C PHE A 83 -6.78 -13.36 -0.09
#